data_AF-A0A432UP03-F1
#
_entry.id   AF-A0A432UP03-F1
#
_cell.length_a   1.000
_cell.length_b   1.000
_cell.length_c   1.000
_cell.angle_alpha   90.00
_cell.angle_beta   90.00
_cell.angle_gamma   90.00
#
_symmetry.space_group_name_H-M   'P 1'
#
loop_
_entity.id
_entity.type
_entity.pdbx_description
1 polymer ?
#
loop_
_entity_poly.entity_id
_entity_poly.type
_entity_poly.pdbx_seq_one_letter_code
_entity_poly.pdbx_strand_id
1 'polypeptide(L)'
;RIEGKDDLFTSSTCLSSHKITGFDSLTNQCYEPHHDEITSSDQVMIYEDVLGDVNQDITHVLLHARQYIKDNRIPPKGWTEAGRHQNPVDQTLYDDDIVGAAVNDPNFAAGKAGAGSDGKDTVTYQVNTTGFTAPFSVEAELLYQTIRPSFVDSMHADEEIEGNSYVGRFKEMYEKTPPEPEVLAAYPPL
;
A
#
# COMPACT_ATOMS: atom_id res chain seq x y z
N ARG A 1 1.06 -12.48 4.75
CA ARG A 1 2.19 -11.75 5.30
C ARG A 1 3.20 -11.62 4.18
N ILE A 2 3.62 -10.41 3.84
CA ILE A 2 4.81 -10.26 2.99
C ILE A 2 5.98 -10.26 3.97
N GLU A 3 6.49 -11.46 4.24
CA GLU A 3 7.50 -11.68 5.28
C GLU A 3 8.70 -10.73 5.10
N GLY A 4 9.08 -10.01 6.15
CA GLY A 4 10.12 -8.97 6.12
C GLY A 4 9.64 -7.55 5.87
N LYS A 5 8.65 -7.32 4.98
CA LYS A 5 8.08 -5.97 4.76
C LYS A 5 7.18 -5.54 5.90
N ASP A 6 6.33 -6.45 6.37
CA ASP A 6 5.39 -6.16 7.47
C ASP A 6 6.13 -5.68 8.72
N ASP A 7 7.29 -6.25 9.06
CA ASP A 7 8.07 -5.85 10.23
C ASP A 7 8.69 -4.43 10.09
N LEU A 8 9.02 -3.99 8.87
CA LEU A 8 9.44 -2.61 8.61
C LEU A 8 8.26 -1.64 8.75
N PHE A 9 7.11 -2.03 8.19
CA PHE A 9 5.89 -1.24 8.22
C PHE A 9 5.32 -1.04 9.63
N THR A 10 5.53 -2.02 10.51
CA THR A 10 5.11 -1.99 11.92
C THR A 10 6.18 -1.46 12.86
N SER A 11 7.29 -0.92 12.34
CA SER A 11 8.31 -0.30 13.19
C SER A 11 7.74 0.87 14.00
N SER A 12 8.25 1.08 15.22
CA SER A 12 7.77 2.14 16.12
C SER A 12 7.79 3.53 15.49
N THR A 13 8.78 3.81 14.62
CA THR A 13 8.88 5.09 13.91
C THR A 13 7.74 5.25 12.89
N CYS A 14 7.40 4.18 12.17
CA CYS A 14 6.29 4.16 11.22
C CYS A 14 4.93 4.22 11.89
N LEU A 15 4.77 3.61 13.06
CA LEU A 15 3.52 3.61 13.83
C LEU A 15 3.34 4.84 14.73
N SER A 16 4.39 5.62 15.00
CA SER A 16 4.27 6.82 15.85
C SER A 16 3.21 7.79 15.31
N SER A 17 2.27 8.21 16.17
CA SER A 17 1.26 9.22 15.86
C SER A 17 1.84 10.60 15.60
N HIS A 18 3.04 10.85 16.12
CA HIS A 18 3.81 12.08 15.89
C HIS A 18 5.16 11.75 15.27
N LYS A 19 5.41 12.30 14.08
CA LYS A 19 6.68 12.14 13.39
C LYS A 19 7.70 13.17 13.89
N ILE A 20 8.96 12.76 13.91
CA ILE A 20 10.08 13.65 14.23
C ILE A 20 10.32 14.62 13.07
N THR A 21 10.91 15.78 13.34
CA THR A 21 11.27 16.73 12.28
C THR A 21 12.23 16.11 11.27
N GLY A 22 11.93 16.26 9.97
CA GLY A 22 12.73 15.68 8.89
C GLY A 22 12.49 14.18 8.68
N PHE A 23 11.45 13.62 9.27
CA PHE A 23 10.98 12.29 8.93
C PHE A 23 10.56 12.24 7.45
N ASP A 24 10.81 11.09 6.83
CA ASP A 24 10.41 10.80 5.47
C ASP A 24 9.92 9.35 5.42
N SER A 25 8.69 9.16 4.97
CA SER A 25 7.99 7.88 5.09
C SER A 25 8.59 6.80 4.18
N LEU A 26 9.14 7.19 3.03
CA LEU A 26 9.79 6.27 2.07
C LEU A 26 11.18 5.86 2.56
N THR A 27 11.99 6.81 3.01
CA THR A 27 13.35 6.58 3.53
C THR A 27 13.32 5.68 4.78
N ASN A 28 12.28 5.81 5.60
CA ASN A 28 12.06 4.94 6.75
C ASN A 28 11.31 3.63 6.42
N GLN A 29 11.05 3.36 5.13
CA GLN A 29 10.44 2.13 4.63
C GLN A 29 9.09 1.81 5.28
N CYS A 30 8.27 2.83 5.54
CA CYS A 30 6.96 2.65 6.18
C CYS A 30 5.87 2.15 5.21
N TYR A 31 6.14 2.20 3.91
CA TYR A 31 5.33 1.60 2.87
C TYR A 31 6.20 1.26 1.65
N GLU A 32 5.70 0.41 0.77
CA GLU A 32 6.40 0.06 -0.46
C GLU A 32 6.04 1.05 -1.58
N PRO A 33 7.00 1.66 -2.28
CA PRO A 33 6.67 2.45 -3.47
C PRO A 33 6.01 1.59 -4.54
N HIS A 34 5.33 2.22 -5.50
CA HIS A 34 4.89 1.51 -6.70
C HIS A 34 6.09 1.20 -7.60
N HIS A 35 6.12 0.00 -8.17
CA HIS A 35 7.19 -0.51 -9.02
C HIS A 35 6.64 -0.88 -10.40
N ASP A 36 7.17 -0.25 -11.44
CA ASP A 36 7.02 -0.70 -12.84
C ASP A 36 7.95 -1.91 -13.12
N GLU A 37 9.13 -1.92 -12.47
CA GLU A 37 10.12 -2.98 -12.58
C GLU A 37 10.58 -3.48 -11.20
N ILE A 38 10.57 -4.80 -11.03
CA ILE A 38 11.06 -5.51 -9.84
C ILE A 38 12.35 -6.24 -10.21
N THR A 39 13.46 -5.83 -9.59
CA THR A 39 14.82 -6.29 -9.91
C THR A 39 15.52 -6.97 -8.72
N SER A 40 14.92 -6.91 -7.52
CA SER A 40 15.45 -7.45 -6.27
C SER A 40 14.40 -8.27 -5.53
N SER A 41 14.84 -9.28 -4.77
CA SER A 41 13.98 -10.07 -3.88
C SER A 41 13.36 -9.24 -2.74
N ASP A 42 13.95 -8.08 -2.44
CA ASP A 42 13.46 -7.18 -1.39
C ASP A 42 12.37 -6.23 -1.92
N GLN A 43 11.99 -6.32 -3.19
CA GLN A 43 10.95 -5.53 -3.81
C GLN A 43 9.71 -6.40 -4.05
N VAL A 44 8.55 -5.80 -3.85
CA VAL A 44 7.25 -6.45 -4.08
C VAL A 44 6.26 -5.41 -4.56
N MET A 45 5.35 -5.80 -5.45
CA MET A 45 4.27 -4.90 -5.85
C MET A 45 3.14 -4.94 -4.82
N ILE A 46 2.90 -3.83 -4.13
CA ILE A 46 1.76 -3.67 -3.20
C ILE A 46 0.82 -2.60 -3.73
N TYR A 47 -0.40 -2.99 -4.05
CA TYR A 47 -1.49 -2.09 -4.42
C TYR A 47 -2.28 -1.70 -3.16
N GLU A 48 -2.17 -0.46 -2.75
CA GLU A 48 -2.75 0.07 -1.51
C GLU A 48 -2.90 1.58 -1.60
N ASP A 49 -3.76 2.13 -0.76
CA ASP A 49 -3.71 3.51 -0.34
C ASP A 49 -2.84 3.67 0.92
N VAL A 50 -2.08 4.76 0.96
CA VAL A 50 -1.28 5.15 2.12
C VAL A 50 -1.67 6.57 2.49
N LEU A 51 -2.23 6.70 3.69
CA LEU A 51 -2.68 7.98 4.23
C LEU A 51 -1.50 8.82 4.70
N GLY A 52 -1.53 10.10 4.37
CA GLY A 52 -0.63 11.14 4.83
C GLY A 52 -1.33 12.15 5.72
N ASP A 53 -0.60 12.65 6.71
CA ASP A 53 -1.04 13.74 7.56
C ASP A 53 -0.86 15.12 6.89
N VAL A 54 -1.07 16.19 7.65
CA VAL A 54 -0.89 17.57 7.17
C VAL A 54 0.55 17.94 6.82
N ASN A 55 1.54 17.17 7.31
CA ASN A 55 2.96 17.33 7.01
C ASN A 55 3.40 16.44 5.84
N GLN A 56 2.48 15.66 5.26
CA GLN A 56 2.74 14.66 4.21
C GLN A 56 3.49 13.42 4.71
N ASP A 57 3.44 13.14 6.01
CA ASP A 57 4.00 11.93 6.57
C ASP A 57 2.94 10.85 6.74
N ILE A 58 3.34 9.57 6.64
CA ILE A 58 2.45 8.44 6.83
C ILE A 58 1.76 8.55 8.19
N THR A 59 0.44 8.41 8.15
CA THR A 59 -0.39 8.35 9.34
C THR A 59 -1.36 7.20 9.23
N HIS A 60 -1.66 6.60 10.37
CA HIS A 60 -2.73 5.63 10.50
C HIS A 60 -3.83 6.13 11.44
N VAL A 61 -3.70 7.36 11.95
CA VAL A 61 -4.73 8.03 12.73
C VAL A 61 -5.70 8.67 11.74
N LEU A 62 -6.91 8.12 11.62
CA LEU A 62 -7.92 8.59 10.65
C LEU A 62 -8.23 10.10 10.79
N LEU A 63 -8.20 10.64 12.01
CA LEU A 63 -8.43 12.07 12.25
C LEU A 63 -7.25 12.97 11.85
N HIS A 64 -6.05 12.39 11.65
CA HIS A 64 -4.89 13.10 11.13
C HIS A 64 -4.78 12.99 9.61
N ALA A 65 -5.44 12.00 9.00
CA ALA A 65 -5.39 11.77 7.56
C ALA A 65 -5.96 12.98 6.81
N ARG A 66 -5.13 13.58 5.95
CA ARG A 66 -5.50 14.72 5.10
C ARG A 66 -5.50 14.36 3.63
N GLN A 67 -4.53 13.57 3.19
CA GLN A 67 -4.32 13.25 1.78
C GLN A 67 -3.74 11.84 1.64
N TYR A 68 -3.70 11.30 0.42
CA TYR A 68 -2.86 10.14 0.13
C TYR A 68 -1.42 10.59 -0.15
N ILE A 69 -0.45 9.80 0.28
CA ILE A 69 0.97 9.93 -0.14
C ILE A 69 1.36 8.85 -1.16
N LYS A 70 0.54 7.81 -1.25
CA LYS A 70 0.52 6.80 -2.31
C LYS A 70 -0.93 6.34 -2.45
N ASP A 71 -1.40 6.25 -3.68
CA ASP A 71 -2.59 5.50 -4.04
C ASP A 71 -2.34 4.92 -5.43
N ASN A 72 -2.07 3.62 -5.44
CA ASN A 72 -1.87 2.86 -6.67
C ASN A 72 -2.91 1.76 -6.80
N ARG A 73 -4.06 1.87 -6.13
CA ARG A 73 -5.16 0.93 -6.35
C ARG A 73 -5.60 1.08 -7.80
N ILE A 74 -5.67 -0.04 -8.52
CA ILE A 74 -5.97 -0.04 -9.95
C ILE A 74 -7.39 0.53 -10.16
N PRO A 75 -7.54 1.69 -10.83
CA PRO A 75 -8.84 2.31 -11.05
C PRO A 75 -9.71 1.42 -11.95
N PRO A 76 -11.03 1.38 -11.74
CA PRO A 76 -11.92 0.55 -12.54
C PRO A 76 -11.94 0.99 -14.01
N LYS A 77 -12.39 0.08 -14.88
CA LYS A 77 -12.53 0.36 -16.31
C LYS A 77 -13.41 1.59 -16.56
N GLY A 78 -12.91 2.53 -17.36
CA GLY A 78 -13.59 3.77 -17.70
C GLY A 78 -13.35 4.93 -16.74
N TRP A 79 -12.66 4.73 -15.61
CA TRP A 79 -12.23 5.82 -14.73
C TRP A 79 -11.27 6.76 -15.48
N THR A 80 -11.38 8.08 -15.27
CA THR A 80 -10.51 9.07 -15.92
C THR A 80 -9.97 10.08 -14.91
N GLU A 81 -8.76 10.59 -15.13
CA GLU A 81 -8.17 11.64 -14.31
C GLU A 81 -9.02 12.93 -14.32
N ALA A 82 -9.68 13.22 -15.44
CA ALA A 82 -10.59 14.35 -15.56
C ALA A 82 -11.92 14.14 -14.80
N GLY A 83 -12.28 12.90 -14.50
CA GLY A 83 -13.49 12.51 -13.79
C GLY A 83 -13.32 12.28 -12.29
N ARG A 84 -12.12 12.55 -11.74
CA ARG A 84 -11.84 12.44 -10.31
C ARG A 84 -12.75 13.34 -9.48
N HIS A 85 -13.13 12.85 -8.31
CA HIS A 85 -13.97 13.53 -7.35
C HIS A 85 -13.09 14.42 -6.46
N GLN A 86 -13.29 15.74 -6.56
CA GLN A 86 -12.60 16.68 -5.68
C GLN A 86 -13.01 16.47 -4.24
N ASN A 87 -12.04 16.52 -3.33
CA ASN A 87 -12.32 16.42 -1.92
C ASN A 87 -13.21 17.61 -1.48
N PRO A 88 -14.29 17.37 -0.71
CA PRO A 88 -15.26 18.41 -0.36
C PRO A 88 -14.72 19.46 0.62
N VAL A 89 -13.65 19.15 1.35
CA VAL A 89 -13.03 20.05 2.34
C VAL A 89 -11.84 20.80 1.74
N ASP A 90 -11.01 20.12 0.94
CA ASP A 90 -9.85 20.70 0.27
C ASP A 90 -9.89 20.41 -1.23
N GLN A 91 -10.40 21.36 -2.02
CA GLN A 91 -10.57 21.21 -3.47
C GLN A 91 -9.25 21.09 -4.27
N THR A 92 -8.10 21.22 -3.61
CA THR A 92 -6.78 20.94 -4.20
C THR A 92 -6.44 19.45 -4.20
N LEU A 93 -7.23 18.63 -3.52
CA LEU A 93 -7.10 17.18 -3.40
C LEU A 93 -8.29 16.46 -4.05
N TYR A 94 -8.12 15.16 -4.27
CA TYR A 94 -9.15 14.27 -4.85
C TYR A 94 -9.31 13.01 -3.99
N ASP A 95 -10.53 12.49 -3.89
CA ASP A 95 -10.86 11.34 -3.05
C ASP A 95 -10.53 9.99 -3.71
N ASP A 96 -10.44 9.97 -5.04
CA ASP A 96 -10.19 8.79 -5.88
C ASP A 96 -9.05 9.05 -6.88
N ASP A 97 -7.90 9.51 -6.38
CA ASP A 97 -6.73 9.85 -7.20
C ASP A 97 -5.72 8.70 -7.36
N ILE A 98 -4.85 8.82 -8.35
CA ILE A 98 -3.59 8.07 -8.44
C ILE A 98 -2.51 8.94 -7.83
N VAL A 99 -1.83 8.45 -6.78
CA VAL A 99 -0.82 9.23 -6.05
C VAL A 99 0.49 8.46 -5.93
N GLY A 100 1.61 9.17 -6.06
CA GLY A 100 2.96 8.61 -5.99
C GLY A 100 3.47 8.16 -7.35
N ALA A 101 4.33 7.13 -7.37
CA ALA A 101 5.06 6.73 -8.58
C ALA A 101 4.15 6.22 -9.72
N ALA A 102 2.98 5.66 -9.40
CA ALA A 102 2.01 5.14 -10.38
C ALA A 102 1.44 6.21 -11.36
N VAL A 103 1.53 7.50 -11.00
CA VAL A 103 1.13 8.60 -11.88
C VAL A 103 1.98 8.60 -13.17
N ASN A 104 3.27 8.30 -13.03
CA ASN A 104 4.22 8.36 -14.14
C ASN A 104 4.42 7.01 -14.83
N ASP A 105 3.72 5.96 -14.37
CA ASP A 105 3.76 4.65 -15.00
C ASP A 105 2.83 4.66 -16.24
N PRO A 106 3.38 4.44 -17.45
CA PRO A 106 2.60 4.44 -18.69
C PRO A 106 1.73 3.19 -18.88
N ASN A 107 2.05 2.09 -18.18
CA ASN A 107 1.36 0.81 -18.27
C ASN A 107 0.37 0.59 -17.10
N PHE A 108 0.45 1.43 -16.05
CA PHE A 108 -0.55 1.53 -15.00
C PHE A 108 -1.83 2.24 -15.51
N ALA A 109 -2.96 1.54 -15.45
CA ALA A 109 -4.29 2.07 -15.77
C ALA A 109 -4.34 2.78 -17.13
N ALA A 110 -3.83 2.11 -18.17
CA ALA A 110 -3.67 2.68 -19.50
C ALA A 110 -4.98 3.32 -20.00
N GLY A 111 -4.89 4.54 -20.51
CA GLY A 111 -6.05 5.34 -20.93
C GLY A 111 -6.64 6.26 -19.86
N LYS A 112 -6.15 6.20 -18.60
CA LYS A 112 -6.53 7.09 -17.48
C LYS A 112 -6.60 8.58 -17.82
N ALA A 113 -5.65 9.08 -18.63
CA ALA A 113 -5.58 10.49 -19.03
C ALA A 113 -6.58 10.88 -20.13
N GLY A 114 -7.31 9.92 -20.72
CA GLY A 114 -8.15 10.15 -21.89
C GLY A 114 -9.41 9.30 -21.91
N ALA A 115 -9.41 8.22 -22.70
CA ALA A 115 -10.60 7.41 -22.97
C ALA A 115 -11.12 6.61 -21.75
N GLY A 116 -10.35 6.56 -20.66
CA GLY A 116 -10.64 5.80 -19.46
C GLY A 116 -9.61 4.69 -19.23
N SER A 117 -9.35 4.42 -17.95
CA SER A 117 -8.54 3.30 -17.46
C SER A 117 -9.04 1.99 -18.07
N ASP A 118 -8.12 1.10 -18.42
CA ASP A 118 -8.40 -0.27 -18.84
C ASP A 118 -8.53 -1.25 -17.66
N GLY A 119 -8.35 -0.75 -16.43
CA GLY A 119 -8.46 -1.50 -15.18
C GLY A 119 -7.33 -2.50 -14.97
N LYS A 120 -6.11 -2.18 -15.41
CA LYS A 120 -4.96 -3.07 -15.33
C LYS A 120 -3.69 -2.32 -14.94
N ASP A 121 -2.68 -3.11 -14.62
CA ASP A 121 -1.29 -2.69 -14.48
C ASP A 121 -0.38 -3.80 -15.04
N THR A 122 0.81 -3.46 -15.53
CA THR A 122 1.77 -4.44 -16.08
C THR A 122 3.15 -4.29 -15.45
N VAL A 123 3.45 -5.11 -14.45
CA VAL A 123 4.74 -5.07 -13.75
C VAL A 123 5.77 -6.00 -14.40
N THR A 124 6.98 -5.50 -14.64
CA THR A 124 8.10 -6.25 -15.21
C THR A 124 8.98 -6.85 -14.11
N TYR A 125 9.25 -8.15 -14.17
CA TYR A 125 10.20 -8.81 -13.25
C TYR A 125 11.51 -9.12 -13.98
N GLN A 126 12.62 -8.62 -13.45
CA GLN A 126 13.97 -8.88 -13.94
C GLN A 126 14.74 -9.71 -12.92
N VAL A 127 14.97 -10.99 -13.23
CA VAL A 127 15.67 -11.93 -12.33
C VAL A 127 17.09 -12.15 -12.81
N ASN A 128 18.07 -11.88 -11.95
CA ASN A 128 19.48 -12.19 -12.23
C ASN A 128 19.74 -13.70 -12.08
N THR A 129 20.10 -14.36 -13.18
CA THR A 129 20.36 -15.81 -13.24
C THR A 129 21.84 -16.17 -13.17
N THR A 130 22.73 -15.21 -12.90
CA THR A 130 24.18 -15.44 -12.81
C THR A 130 24.50 -16.51 -11.76
N GLY A 131 25.18 -17.58 -12.17
CA GLY A 131 25.56 -18.69 -11.29
C GLY A 131 24.53 -19.81 -11.18
N PHE A 132 23.37 -19.69 -11.84
CA PHE A 132 22.35 -20.74 -11.90
C PHE A 132 22.29 -21.38 -13.30
N THR A 133 21.78 -22.61 -13.37
CA THR A 133 21.65 -23.37 -14.62
C THR A 133 20.18 -23.74 -14.84
N ALA A 134 19.73 -23.65 -16.09
CA ALA A 134 18.37 -23.99 -16.52
C ALA A 134 18.04 -25.50 -16.32
N PRO A 135 16.74 -25.89 -16.28
CA PRO A 135 15.55 -25.05 -16.48
C PRO A 135 15.23 -24.15 -15.28
N PHE A 136 14.72 -22.95 -15.58
CA PHE A 136 14.17 -22.04 -14.58
C PHE A 136 12.65 -22.21 -14.54
N SER A 137 12.08 -22.13 -13.34
CA SER A 137 10.64 -22.15 -13.10
C SER A 137 10.22 -20.80 -12.55
N VAL A 138 9.07 -20.29 -13.02
CA VAL A 138 8.49 -19.03 -12.57
C VAL A 138 7.08 -19.29 -12.08
N GLU A 139 6.81 -18.87 -10.86
CA GLU A 139 5.48 -18.87 -10.24
C GLU A 139 5.14 -17.44 -9.85
N ALA A 140 3.87 -17.07 -10.02
CA ALA A 140 3.38 -15.75 -9.64
C ALA A 140 2.01 -15.90 -8.97
N GLU A 141 1.84 -15.22 -7.84
CA GLU A 141 0.60 -15.21 -7.08
C GLU A 141 0.13 -13.77 -6.87
N LEU A 142 -1.18 -13.55 -7.02
CA LEU A 142 -1.85 -12.34 -6.60
C LEU A 142 -2.51 -12.59 -5.25
N LEU A 143 -2.00 -11.93 -4.22
CA LEU A 143 -2.49 -12.06 -2.86
C LEU A 143 -3.41 -10.90 -2.50
N TYR A 144 -4.44 -11.18 -1.72
CA TYR A 144 -5.33 -10.18 -1.14
C TYR A 144 -5.37 -10.30 0.37
N GLN A 145 -5.28 -9.16 1.05
CA GLN A 145 -5.49 -9.06 2.48
C GLN A 145 -6.47 -7.92 2.75
N THR A 146 -7.49 -8.18 3.57
CA THR A 146 -8.56 -7.21 3.86
C THR A 146 -8.07 -5.99 4.63
N ILE A 147 -7.06 -6.16 5.49
CA ILE A 147 -6.52 -5.12 6.36
C ILE A 147 -5.03 -5.35 6.55
N ARG A 148 -4.24 -4.29 6.35
CA ARG A 148 -2.79 -4.32 6.54
C ARG A 148 -2.46 -4.40 8.04
N PRO A 149 -1.47 -5.20 8.47
CA PRO A 149 -1.11 -5.30 9.88
C PRO A 149 -0.78 -3.95 10.54
N SER A 150 -0.03 -3.08 9.83
CA SER A 150 0.33 -1.75 10.34
C SER A 150 -0.86 -0.88 10.67
N PHE A 151 -1.98 -1.02 9.95
CA PHE A 151 -3.21 -0.28 10.25
C PHE A 151 -3.85 -0.74 11.56
N VAL A 152 -3.76 -2.02 11.90
CA VAL A 152 -4.28 -2.53 13.18
C VAL A 152 -3.34 -2.13 14.32
N ASP A 153 -2.04 -2.34 14.16
CA ASP A 153 -1.04 -2.08 15.20
C ASP A 153 -1.01 -0.60 15.61
N SER A 154 -1.15 0.29 14.63
CA SER A 154 -1.20 1.74 14.82
C SER A 154 -2.51 2.28 15.38
N MET A 155 -3.53 1.46 15.66
CA MET A 155 -4.74 2.00 16.28
C MET A 155 -4.42 2.53 17.68
N HIS A 156 -4.42 3.85 17.82
CA HIS A 156 -4.18 4.54 19.09
C HIS A 156 -5.53 4.88 19.74
N ALA A 157 -5.95 4.05 20.69
CA ALA A 157 -7.06 4.40 21.61
C ALA A 157 -6.94 3.71 22.97
N ASP A 158 -5.97 2.81 23.17
CA ASP A 158 -5.87 1.99 24.37
C ASP A 158 -5.07 2.67 25.48
N GLU A 159 -4.15 3.57 25.11
CA GLU A 159 -3.27 4.25 26.08
C GLU A 159 -3.99 5.31 26.92
N GLU A 160 -5.04 5.93 26.36
CA GLU A 160 -5.79 7.01 27.02
C GLU A 160 -7.13 6.56 27.62
N ILE A 161 -7.55 5.32 27.39
CA ILE A 161 -8.83 4.78 27.89
C ILE A 161 -8.54 3.78 29.02
N GLU A 162 -8.93 4.14 30.25
CA GLU A 162 -8.86 3.23 31.40
C GLU A 162 -9.83 2.04 31.21
N GLY A 163 -9.31 0.81 31.19
CA GLY A 163 -10.12 -0.42 31.15
C GLY A 163 -10.18 -1.08 29.77
N ASN A 164 -11.39 -1.53 29.38
CA ASN A 164 -11.58 -2.43 28.22
C ASN A 164 -12.07 -1.66 26.98
N SER A 165 -11.14 -1.02 26.28
CA SER A 165 -11.37 -0.27 25.04
C SER A 165 -11.84 -1.17 23.88
N TYR A 166 -12.60 -0.60 22.94
CA TYR A 166 -13.02 -1.33 21.73
C TYR A 166 -11.84 -1.66 20.82
N VAL A 167 -10.84 -0.77 20.76
CA VAL A 167 -9.61 -0.98 19.98
C VAL A 167 -8.80 -2.14 20.55
N GLY A 168 -8.59 -2.18 21.87
CA GLY A 168 -7.90 -3.27 22.55
C GLY A 168 -8.57 -4.63 22.31
N ARG A 169 -9.91 -4.70 22.39
CA ARG A 169 -10.65 -5.93 22.03
C ARG A 169 -10.46 -6.31 20.57
N PHE A 170 -10.50 -5.34 19.67
CA PHE A 170 -10.31 -5.60 18.24
C PHE A 170 -8.90 -6.12 17.95
N LYS A 171 -7.86 -5.52 18.54
CA LYS A 171 -6.48 -6.00 18.46
C LYS A 171 -6.34 -7.42 19.00
N GLU A 172 -6.93 -7.72 20.15
CA GLU A 172 -6.92 -9.09 20.71
C GLU A 172 -7.62 -10.10 19.78
N MET A 173 -8.75 -9.73 19.18
CA MET A 173 -9.44 -10.57 18.19
C MET A 173 -8.58 -10.78 16.93
N TYR A 174 -7.93 -9.72 16.46
CA TYR A 174 -7.04 -9.74 15.31
C TYR A 174 -5.83 -10.64 15.55
N GLU A 175 -5.16 -10.52 16.70
CA GLU A 175 -4.03 -11.38 17.08
C GLU A 175 -4.42 -12.86 17.16
N LYS A 176 -5.62 -13.17 17.66
CA LYS A 176 -6.12 -14.54 17.77
C LYS A 176 -6.56 -15.14 16.44
N THR A 177 -6.96 -14.30 15.49
CA THR A 177 -7.45 -14.71 14.16
C THR A 177 -6.90 -13.75 13.11
N PRO A 178 -5.58 -13.77 12.85
CA PRO A 178 -4.99 -12.85 11.89
C PRO A 178 -5.53 -13.15 10.49
N PRO A 179 -5.90 -12.14 9.70
CA PRO A 179 -6.34 -12.35 8.33
C PRO A 179 -5.12 -12.78 7.50
N GLU A 180 -5.03 -14.08 7.25
CA GLU A 180 -4.08 -14.63 6.30
C GLU A 180 -4.41 -14.13 4.89
N PRO A 181 -3.40 -13.78 4.06
CA PRO A 181 -3.68 -13.41 2.68
C PRO A 181 -4.32 -14.57 1.93
N GLU A 182 -5.30 -14.22 1.10
CA GLU A 182 -5.95 -15.14 0.18
C GLU A 182 -5.31 -15.03 -1.21
N VAL A 183 -5.05 -16.17 -1.84
CA VAL A 183 -4.59 -16.21 -3.24
C VAL A 183 -5.79 -15.97 -4.15
N LEU A 184 -5.84 -14.80 -4.80
CA LEU A 184 -6.87 -14.46 -5.77
C LEU A 184 -6.62 -15.09 -7.15
N ALA A 185 -5.36 -15.21 -7.53
CA ALA A 185 -4.93 -15.82 -8.79
C ALA A 185 -3.51 -16.36 -8.65
N ALA A 186 -3.23 -17.47 -9.32
CA ALA A 186 -1.90 -18.04 -9.40
C ALA A 186 -1.59 -18.43 -10.85
N TYR A 187 -0.35 -18.21 -11.27
CA TYR A 187 0.20 -18.73 -12.51
C TYR A 187 1.16 -19.87 -12.16
N PRO A 188 0.84 -21.12 -12.56
CA PRO A 188 1.61 -22.29 -12.17
C PRO A 188 3.00 -22.29 -12.83
N PRO A 189 3.96 -23.05 -12.26
CA PRO A 189 5.30 -23.16 -12.81
C PRO A 189 5.31 -23.66 -14.26
N LEU A 190 6.06 -22.97 -15.13
CA LEU A 190 6.34 -23.34 -16.53
C LEU A 190 7.34 -24.48 -16.65
#